data_AF-A0A1Y5DVI1-F1
#
_entry.id   AF-A0A1Y5DVI1-F1
#
_cell.length_a   1.000
_cell.length_b   1.000
_cell.length_c   1.000
_cell.angle_alpha   90.00
_cell.angle_beta   90.00
_cell.angle_gamma   90.00
#
_symmetry.space_group_name_H-M   'P 1'
#
loop_
_entity.id
_entity.type
_entity.pdbx_description
1 polymer ?
#
loop_
_entity_poly.entity_id
_entity_poly.type
_entity_poly.pdbx_seq_one_letter_code
_entity_poly.pdbx_strand_id
1 'polypeptide(L)'
;MNKIDFNDTTSEKKINTEESSKNNFLINLKELNIIEHKLENNVHEIINKSNELERLYIQQRDYKENFGIKETFHELEISLVQQEKLKDNFIKQKNLLEDQKKLRFDFKRLREDIHSLNIEIKEISNIKHLLEDYEKQIQLVNLSLDEIGSCEKKYEDKIIALKIQIKNHENKIDSLRKEGDSTSLSLSVKSLISHYDKALQDISNEADLVYKRQIEELFLDLKQQQTKHKNAYEYKNKLKNEKYEMINTLKLLDVKYKTLQNKQHQLLDIEKIGQVNNEKLAKIKDTNYDEILYNSLLEQHKTIKLEYEKILELEKNIQNIPIIKSELTFLQDSEVKYTEQKISISHQLDKNNKL
;
A
#
# COMPACT_ATOMS: atom_id res chain seq x y z
N MET A 1 36.94 132.21 58.56
CA MET A 1 38.26 131.77 58.07
C MET A 1 38.16 130.31 57.69
N ASN A 2 38.59 130.00 56.45
CA ASN A 2 38.92 128.70 55.82
C ASN A 2 37.78 127.64 55.76
N LYS A 3 37.17 127.31 54.59
CA LYS A 3 37.69 126.69 53.35
C LYS A 3 38.59 125.47 53.59
N ILE A 4 38.14 124.30 53.15
CA ILE A 4 38.87 123.33 52.30
C ILE A 4 37.82 122.45 51.60
N ASP A 5 37.89 122.48 50.26
CA ASP A 5 37.28 121.54 49.32
C ASP A 5 37.89 120.14 49.48
N PHE A 6 37.10 119.10 49.23
CA PHE A 6 37.60 117.92 48.53
C PHE A 6 36.57 117.41 47.53
N ASN A 7 37.07 117.27 46.31
CA ASN A 7 36.40 117.03 45.04
C ASN A 7 36.07 115.55 44.78
N ASP A 8 35.11 115.37 43.87
CA ASP A 8 35.04 114.35 42.82
C ASP A 8 35.27 112.86 43.15
N THR A 9 34.18 112.13 43.38
CA THR A 9 34.06 110.68 43.07
C THR A 9 32.71 110.31 42.44
N THR A 10 31.93 111.29 41.99
CA THR A 10 30.50 111.11 41.68
C THR A 10 30.14 111.04 40.19
N SER A 11 31.07 111.25 39.27
CA SER A 11 30.80 111.26 37.82
C SER A 11 31.07 109.91 37.11
N GLU A 12 32.16 109.21 37.42
CA GLU A 12 32.46 107.89 36.81
C GLU A 12 31.55 106.76 37.31
N LYS A 13 31.05 106.85 38.55
CA LYS A 13 30.08 105.88 39.10
C LYS A 13 28.70 105.99 38.46
N LYS A 14 28.30 107.16 37.94
CA LYS A 14 26.98 107.37 37.31
C LYS A 14 26.91 106.86 35.87
N ILE A 15 27.97 107.01 35.09
CA ILE A 15 28.04 106.56 33.69
C ILE A 15 28.13 105.02 33.60
N ASN A 16 28.94 104.38 34.46
CA ASN A 16 29.00 102.91 34.55
C ASN A 16 27.68 102.28 35.02
N THR A 17 26.91 102.96 35.89
CA THR A 17 25.59 102.45 36.30
C THR A 17 24.56 102.57 35.18
N GLU A 18 24.58 103.62 34.36
CA GLU A 18 23.64 103.79 33.23
C GLU A 18 23.92 102.84 32.05
N GLU A 19 25.19 102.60 31.70
CA GLU A 19 25.56 101.59 30.68
C GLU A 19 25.27 100.16 31.16
N SER A 20 25.54 99.84 32.43
CA SER A 20 25.17 98.52 33.00
C SER A 20 23.65 98.33 33.05
N SER A 21 22.87 99.39 33.29
CA SER A 21 21.40 99.34 33.34
C SER A 21 20.79 99.19 31.95
N LYS A 22 21.33 99.86 30.92
CA LYS A 22 20.95 99.66 29.52
C LYS A 22 21.32 98.28 28.99
N ASN A 23 22.48 97.76 29.37
CA ASN A 23 22.90 96.41 28.99
C ASN A 23 22.03 95.33 29.68
N ASN A 24 21.72 95.49 30.97
CA ASN A 24 20.75 94.64 31.68
C ASN A 24 19.35 94.70 31.07
N PHE A 25 18.88 95.89 30.67
CA PHE A 25 17.60 96.05 30.01
C PHE A 25 17.55 95.29 28.67
N LEU A 26 18.60 95.40 27.85
CA LEU A 26 18.69 94.71 26.55
C LEU A 26 18.81 93.17 26.71
N ILE A 27 19.51 92.70 27.75
CA ILE A 27 19.60 91.27 28.10
C ILE A 27 18.24 90.75 28.54
N ASN A 28 17.58 91.43 29.48
CA ASN A 28 16.24 91.08 29.95
C ASN A 28 15.21 91.09 28.81
N LEU A 29 15.33 91.99 27.83
CA LEU A 29 14.46 92.04 26.65
C LEU A 29 14.68 90.86 25.68
N LYS A 30 15.93 90.41 25.51
CA LYS A 30 16.24 89.20 24.73
C LYS A 30 15.77 87.93 25.44
N GLU A 31 15.97 87.84 26.76
CA GLU A 31 15.47 86.74 27.57
C GLU A 31 13.94 86.67 27.58
N LEU A 32 13.27 87.83 27.64
CA LEU A 32 11.81 87.91 27.53
C LEU A 32 11.32 87.37 26.18
N ASN A 33 11.93 87.78 25.06
CA ASN A 33 11.62 87.26 23.73
C ASN A 33 11.82 85.73 23.63
N ILE A 34 12.92 85.22 24.20
CA ILE A 34 13.19 83.77 24.22
C ILE A 34 12.12 83.02 25.03
N ILE A 35 11.68 83.58 26.17
CA ILE A 35 10.64 82.99 27.00
C ILE A 35 9.27 83.08 26.34
N GLU A 36 8.96 84.17 25.64
CA GLU A 36 7.74 84.29 24.85
C GLU A 36 7.70 83.26 23.72
N HIS A 37 8.80 83.08 23.00
CA HIS A 37 8.87 82.09 21.93
C HIS A 37 8.79 80.65 22.46
N LYS A 38 9.34 80.39 23.65
CA LYS A 38 9.20 79.10 24.36
C LYS A 38 7.77 78.87 24.84
N LEU A 39 7.09 79.90 25.35
CA LEU A 39 5.68 79.84 25.75
C LEU A 39 4.79 79.56 24.54
N GLU A 40 4.96 80.26 23.43
CA GLU A 40 4.19 80.03 22.21
C GLU A 40 4.35 78.61 21.67
N ASN A 41 5.60 78.10 21.61
CA ASN A 41 5.87 76.73 21.21
C ASN A 41 5.25 75.71 22.19
N ASN A 42 5.39 75.95 23.50
CA ASN A 42 4.85 75.06 24.53
C ASN A 42 3.31 75.03 24.50
N VAL A 43 2.65 76.19 24.32
CA VAL A 43 1.20 76.29 24.12
C VAL A 43 0.77 75.51 22.88
N HIS A 44 1.51 75.62 21.78
CA HIS A 44 1.21 74.87 20.55
C HIS A 44 1.36 73.35 20.76
N GLU A 45 2.42 72.91 21.44
CA GLU A 45 2.62 71.49 21.79
C GLU A 45 1.53 70.98 22.75
N ILE A 46 1.11 71.77 23.74
CA ILE A 46 0.00 71.44 24.64
C ILE A 46 -1.30 71.25 23.86
N ILE A 47 -1.64 72.15 22.93
CA ILE A 47 -2.83 72.03 22.09
C ILE A 47 -2.77 70.75 21.25
N ASN A 48 -1.63 70.48 20.61
CA ASN A 48 -1.46 69.29 19.77
C ASN A 48 -1.57 67.99 20.59
N LYS A 49 -0.91 67.91 21.75
CA LYS A 49 -0.97 66.76 22.66
C LYS A 49 -2.35 66.59 23.31
N SER A 50 -3.06 67.69 23.60
CA SER A 50 -4.43 67.65 24.10
C SER A 50 -5.40 67.10 23.06
N ASN A 51 -5.28 67.54 21.81
CA ASN A 51 -6.07 67.03 20.69
C ASN A 51 -5.76 65.54 20.41
N GLU A 52 -4.49 65.14 20.50
CA GLU A 52 -4.07 63.74 20.38
C GLU A 52 -4.66 62.88 21.50
N LEU A 53 -4.63 63.36 22.74
CA LEU A 53 -5.22 62.67 23.90
C LEU A 53 -6.74 62.52 23.77
N GLU A 54 -7.44 63.56 23.29
CA GLU A 54 -8.89 63.50 23.04
C GLU A 54 -9.23 62.45 21.97
N ARG A 55 -8.46 62.40 20.87
CA ARG A 55 -8.61 61.34 19.85
C ARG A 55 -8.39 59.95 20.43
N LEU A 56 -7.38 59.77 21.29
CA LEU A 56 -7.13 58.48 21.94
C LEU A 56 -8.24 58.09 22.92
N TYR A 57 -8.88 59.04 23.62
CA TYR A 57 -10.04 58.75 24.46
C TYR A 57 -11.27 58.33 23.65
N ILE A 58 -11.49 58.93 22.47
CA ILE A 58 -12.53 58.48 21.53
C ILE A 58 -12.25 57.03 21.11
N GLN A 59 -11.02 56.74 20.69
CA GLN A 59 -10.58 55.37 20.35
C GLN A 59 -10.74 54.39 21.53
N GLN A 60 -10.48 54.84 22.77
CA GLN A 60 -10.67 54.04 23.97
C GLN A 60 -12.12 53.67 24.23
N ARG A 61 -13.06 54.59 23.97
CA ARG A 61 -14.49 54.29 24.05
C ARG A 61 -14.88 53.27 22.99
N ASP A 62 -14.48 53.49 21.74
CA ASP A 62 -14.80 52.62 20.62
C ASP A 62 -14.20 51.20 20.81
N TYR A 63 -13.03 51.08 21.43
CA TYR A 63 -12.44 49.79 21.83
C TYR A 63 -13.28 49.08 22.91
N LYS A 64 -13.74 49.80 23.93
CA LYS A 64 -14.56 49.21 25.01
C LYS A 64 -15.90 48.69 24.51
N GLU A 65 -16.52 49.41 23.57
CA GLU A 65 -17.80 49.01 22.96
C GLU A 65 -17.65 47.73 22.11
N ASN A 66 -16.47 47.51 21.52
CA ASN A 66 -16.22 46.43 20.58
C ASN A 66 -15.27 45.34 21.11
N PHE A 67 -14.96 45.35 22.41
CA PHE A 67 -14.01 44.40 23.03
C PHE A 67 -14.41 42.93 22.82
N GLY A 68 -15.72 42.64 22.86
CA GLY A 68 -16.27 41.29 22.69
C GLY A 68 -15.94 40.64 21.34
N ILE A 69 -15.53 41.41 20.33
CA ILE A 69 -15.10 40.89 19.02
C ILE A 69 -13.91 39.92 19.17
N LYS A 70 -13.01 40.17 20.13
CA LYS A 70 -11.87 39.27 20.40
C LYS A 70 -12.31 37.89 20.88
N GLU A 71 -13.24 37.85 21.81
CA GLU A 71 -13.78 36.60 22.36
C GLU A 71 -14.53 35.83 21.26
N THR A 72 -15.41 36.51 20.52
CA THR A 72 -16.13 35.93 19.39
C THR A 72 -15.18 35.36 18.33
N PHE A 73 -14.11 36.08 17.99
CA PHE A 73 -13.12 35.61 17.02
C PHE A 73 -12.45 34.32 17.50
N HIS A 74 -12.04 34.24 18.76
CA HIS A 74 -11.37 33.06 19.31
C HIS A 74 -12.31 31.85 19.43
N GLU A 75 -13.56 32.06 19.86
CA GLU A 75 -14.58 31.00 19.89
C GLU A 75 -14.86 30.44 18.49
N LEU A 76 -14.80 31.32 17.49
CA LEU A 76 -15.02 30.94 16.11
C LEU A 76 -13.83 30.16 15.53
N GLU A 77 -12.58 30.50 15.88
CA GLU A 77 -11.41 29.68 15.58
C GLU A 77 -11.52 28.27 16.20
N ILE A 78 -11.92 28.18 17.47
CA ILE A 78 -12.14 26.90 18.15
C ILE A 78 -13.21 26.08 17.42
N SER A 79 -14.32 26.72 17.05
CA SER A 79 -15.44 26.08 16.34
C SER A 79 -15.04 25.58 14.96
N LEU A 80 -14.25 26.35 14.21
CA LEU A 80 -13.70 25.94 12.91
C LEU A 80 -12.79 24.73 13.05
N VAL A 81 -11.85 24.74 14.00
CA VAL A 81 -10.95 23.60 14.26
C VAL A 81 -11.73 22.34 14.65
N GLN A 82 -12.82 22.48 15.40
CA GLN A 82 -13.71 21.36 15.71
C GLN A 82 -14.40 20.83 14.44
N GLN A 83 -14.97 21.69 13.59
CA GLN A 83 -15.61 21.28 12.34
C GLN A 83 -14.63 20.62 11.36
N GLU A 84 -13.38 21.09 11.28
CA GLU A 84 -12.34 20.43 10.48
C GLU A 84 -12.06 19.00 10.96
N LYS A 85 -11.97 18.78 12.29
CA LYS A 85 -11.83 17.43 12.85
C LYS A 85 -13.04 16.54 12.52
N LEU A 86 -14.25 17.08 12.61
CA LEU A 86 -15.49 16.36 12.24
C LEU A 86 -15.48 15.99 10.75
N LYS A 87 -15.05 16.91 9.87
CA LYS A 87 -14.93 16.70 8.43
C LYS A 87 -13.96 15.56 8.11
N ASP A 88 -12.78 15.58 8.70
CA ASP A 88 -11.77 14.53 8.51
C ASP A 88 -12.28 13.17 8.97
N ASN A 89 -12.95 13.12 10.12
CA ASN A 89 -13.57 11.90 10.63
C ASN A 89 -14.68 11.39 9.72
N PHE A 90 -15.54 12.28 9.22
CA PHE A 90 -16.61 11.95 8.27
C PHE A 90 -16.05 11.35 6.97
N ILE A 91 -15.03 11.98 6.38
CA ILE A 91 -14.37 11.48 5.16
C ILE A 91 -13.74 10.11 5.41
N LYS A 92 -12.99 9.94 6.51
CA LYS A 92 -12.39 8.66 6.89
C LYS A 92 -13.44 7.57 7.07
N GLN A 93 -14.54 7.88 7.75
CA GLN A 93 -15.64 6.94 7.94
C GLN A 93 -16.28 6.53 6.61
N LYS A 94 -16.57 7.49 5.73
CA LYS A 94 -17.14 7.24 4.40
C LYS A 94 -16.25 6.31 3.58
N ASN A 95 -14.95 6.59 3.52
CA ASN A 95 -13.99 5.78 2.78
C ASN A 95 -13.90 4.36 3.34
N LEU A 96 -13.79 4.22 4.66
CA LEU A 96 -13.76 2.90 5.32
C LEU A 96 -15.04 2.09 5.09
N LEU A 97 -16.22 2.74 5.10
CA LEU A 97 -17.49 2.07 4.80
C LEU A 97 -17.57 1.63 3.34
N GLU A 98 -17.03 2.41 2.40
CA GLU A 98 -16.97 2.02 0.99
C GLU A 98 -16.02 0.83 0.78
N ASP A 99 -14.84 0.87 1.41
CA ASP A 99 -13.88 -0.24 1.40
C ASP A 99 -14.49 -1.51 1.99
N GLN A 100 -15.28 -1.40 3.07
CA GLN A 100 -16.02 -2.54 3.62
C GLN A 100 -17.03 -3.14 2.65
N LYS A 101 -17.75 -2.30 1.89
CA LYS A 101 -18.68 -2.79 0.87
C LYS A 101 -17.93 -3.58 -0.20
N LYS A 102 -16.79 -3.08 -0.68
CA LYS A 102 -15.92 -3.78 -1.65
C LYS A 102 -15.39 -5.09 -1.08
N LEU A 103 -14.84 -5.08 0.14
CA LEU A 103 -14.35 -6.28 0.83
C LEU A 103 -15.43 -7.35 0.99
N ARG A 104 -16.67 -6.97 1.35
CA ARG A 104 -17.78 -7.93 1.46
C ARG A 104 -18.15 -8.56 0.12
N PHE A 105 -18.12 -7.78 -0.95
CA PHE A 105 -18.37 -8.29 -2.29
C PHE A 105 -17.29 -9.28 -2.72
N ASP A 106 -16.02 -8.93 -2.54
CA ASP A 106 -14.89 -9.79 -2.88
C ASP A 106 -14.86 -11.05 -2.02
N PHE A 107 -15.14 -10.94 -0.72
CA PHE A 107 -15.27 -12.07 0.20
C PHE A 107 -16.32 -13.08 -0.29
N LYS A 108 -17.51 -12.59 -0.68
CA LYS A 108 -18.59 -13.45 -1.19
C LYS A 108 -18.16 -14.18 -2.45
N ARG A 109 -17.62 -13.45 -3.44
CA ARG A 109 -17.13 -14.02 -4.70
C ARG A 109 -16.06 -15.08 -4.47
N LEU A 110 -15.08 -14.76 -3.61
CA LEU A 110 -13.97 -15.65 -3.32
C LEU A 110 -14.42 -16.92 -2.60
N ARG A 111 -15.41 -16.82 -1.70
CA ARG A 111 -16.01 -17.97 -1.03
C ARG A 111 -16.74 -18.89 -2.01
N GLU A 112 -17.47 -18.33 -2.98
CA GLU A 112 -18.11 -19.08 -4.06
C GLU A 112 -17.08 -19.79 -4.94
N ASP A 113 -16.01 -19.09 -5.35
CA ASP A 113 -14.90 -19.69 -6.11
C ASP A 113 -14.23 -20.84 -5.36
N ILE A 114 -13.94 -20.64 -4.06
CA ILE A 114 -13.35 -21.67 -3.18
C ILE A 114 -14.29 -22.87 -3.08
N HIS A 115 -15.59 -22.65 -2.98
CA HIS A 115 -16.57 -23.74 -2.90
C HIS A 115 -16.58 -24.57 -4.19
N SER A 116 -16.65 -23.93 -5.35
CA SER A 116 -16.61 -24.59 -6.66
C SER A 116 -15.32 -25.39 -6.85
N LEU A 117 -14.16 -24.81 -6.54
CA LEU A 117 -12.88 -25.50 -6.61
C LEU A 117 -12.80 -26.71 -5.66
N ASN A 118 -13.33 -26.59 -4.45
CA ASN A 118 -13.37 -27.71 -3.51
C ASN A 118 -14.21 -28.88 -4.03
N ILE A 119 -15.32 -28.61 -4.74
CA ILE A 119 -16.13 -29.66 -5.36
C ILE A 119 -15.29 -30.40 -6.42
N GLU A 120 -14.64 -29.66 -7.32
CA GLU A 120 -13.83 -30.24 -8.40
C GLU A 120 -12.63 -31.05 -7.86
N ILE A 121 -11.99 -30.58 -6.80
CA ILE A 121 -10.80 -31.21 -6.21
C ILE A 121 -11.12 -32.49 -5.43
N LYS A 122 -12.37 -32.71 -5.00
CA LYS A 122 -12.77 -33.96 -4.31
C LYS A 122 -12.48 -35.21 -5.15
N GLU A 123 -12.52 -35.08 -6.48
CA GLU A 123 -12.26 -36.19 -7.40
C GLU A 123 -10.81 -36.68 -7.39
N ILE A 124 -9.85 -35.88 -6.90
CA ILE A 124 -8.43 -36.26 -6.84
C ILE A 124 -8.24 -37.60 -6.13
N SER A 125 -8.94 -37.81 -5.01
CA SER A 125 -8.80 -39.06 -4.24
C SER A 125 -9.27 -40.28 -5.05
N ASN A 126 -10.37 -40.14 -5.79
CA ASN A 126 -10.91 -41.21 -6.62
C ASN A 126 -9.98 -41.52 -7.79
N ILE A 127 -9.44 -40.49 -8.46
CA ILE A 127 -8.49 -40.65 -9.57
C ILE A 127 -7.21 -41.34 -9.10
N LYS A 128 -6.71 -41.01 -7.89
CA LYS A 128 -5.54 -41.69 -7.31
C LYS A 128 -5.78 -43.18 -7.10
N HIS A 129 -6.94 -43.57 -6.54
CA HIS A 129 -7.30 -44.98 -6.41
C HIS A 129 -7.43 -45.69 -7.77
N LEU A 130 -8.07 -45.04 -8.76
CA LEU A 130 -8.18 -45.60 -10.11
C LEU A 130 -6.80 -45.81 -10.75
N LEU A 131 -5.84 -44.91 -10.55
CA LEU A 131 -4.47 -45.06 -11.04
C LEU A 131 -3.76 -46.26 -10.41
N GLU A 132 -3.94 -46.50 -9.11
CA GLU A 132 -3.42 -47.70 -8.43
C GLU A 132 -4.05 -48.97 -8.99
N ASP A 133 -5.34 -48.96 -9.29
CA ASP A 133 -6.03 -50.12 -9.85
C ASP A 133 -5.61 -50.41 -11.29
N TYR A 134 -5.39 -49.37 -12.12
CA TYR A 134 -4.79 -49.54 -13.45
C TYR A 134 -3.37 -50.12 -13.35
N GLU A 135 -2.57 -49.70 -12.37
CA GLU A 135 -1.23 -50.25 -12.16
C GLU A 135 -1.29 -51.75 -11.86
N LYS A 136 -2.17 -52.17 -10.94
CA LYS A 136 -2.39 -53.58 -10.60
C LYS A 136 -2.87 -54.39 -11.81
N GLN A 137 -3.81 -53.85 -12.58
CA GLN A 137 -4.32 -54.52 -13.79
C GLN A 137 -3.22 -54.69 -14.84
N ILE A 138 -2.42 -53.66 -15.08
CA ILE A 138 -1.28 -53.74 -16.03
C ILE A 138 -0.26 -54.78 -15.56
N GLN A 139 0.03 -54.84 -14.26
CA GLN A 139 0.93 -55.85 -13.70
C GLN A 139 0.38 -57.27 -13.90
N LEU A 140 -0.91 -57.49 -13.65
CA LEU A 140 -1.55 -58.79 -13.87
C LEU A 140 -1.50 -59.21 -15.35
N VAL A 141 -1.76 -58.28 -16.26
CA VAL A 141 -1.68 -58.55 -17.71
C VAL A 141 -0.24 -58.85 -18.14
N ASN A 142 0.78 -58.22 -17.53
CA ASN A 142 2.18 -58.57 -17.80
C ASN A 142 2.49 -60.02 -17.40
N LEU A 143 2.08 -60.44 -16.20
CA LEU A 143 2.26 -61.82 -15.76
C LEU A 143 1.58 -62.80 -16.72
N SER A 144 0.36 -62.49 -17.15
CA SER A 144 -0.36 -63.31 -18.14
C SER A 144 0.36 -63.35 -19.49
N LEU A 145 0.93 -62.24 -19.97
CA LEU A 145 1.72 -62.21 -21.20
C LEU A 145 2.98 -63.10 -21.09
N ASP A 146 3.68 -63.06 -19.96
CA ASP A 146 4.87 -63.88 -19.71
C ASP A 146 4.55 -65.39 -19.70
N GLU A 147 3.42 -65.76 -19.06
CA GLU A 147 2.90 -67.12 -19.10
C GLU A 147 2.51 -67.56 -20.51
N ILE A 148 1.85 -66.67 -21.26
CA ILE A 148 1.43 -66.94 -22.63
C ILE A 148 2.65 -67.18 -23.52
N GLY A 149 3.65 -66.30 -23.47
CA GLY A 149 4.90 -66.44 -24.24
C GLY A 149 5.70 -67.68 -23.86
N SER A 150 5.67 -68.08 -22.58
CA SER A 150 6.28 -69.34 -22.14
C SER A 150 5.60 -70.57 -22.74
N CYS A 151 4.27 -70.54 -22.92
CA CYS A 151 3.53 -71.59 -23.61
C CYS A 151 3.79 -71.62 -25.11
N GLU A 152 3.85 -70.47 -25.78
CA GLU A 152 4.21 -70.37 -27.21
C GLU A 152 5.56 -71.03 -27.46
N LYS A 153 6.58 -70.66 -26.69
CA LYS A 153 7.92 -71.24 -26.79
C LYS A 153 7.92 -72.75 -26.60
N LYS A 154 7.15 -73.27 -25.63
CA LYS A 154 6.99 -74.73 -25.43
C LYS A 154 6.41 -75.44 -26.65
N TYR A 155 5.42 -74.84 -27.32
CA TYR A 155 4.85 -75.42 -28.54
C TYR A 155 5.83 -75.36 -29.70
N GLU A 156 6.53 -74.23 -29.88
CA GLU A 156 7.58 -74.07 -30.90
C GLU A 156 8.71 -75.10 -30.73
N ASP A 157 9.23 -75.24 -29.50
CA ASP A 157 10.29 -76.21 -29.17
C ASP A 157 9.84 -77.64 -29.47
N LYS A 158 8.59 -78.01 -29.15
CA LYS A 158 8.03 -79.33 -29.47
C LYS A 158 7.90 -79.57 -30.97
N ILE A 159 7.42 -78.58 -31.73
CA ILE A 159 7.32 -78.67 -33.20
C ILE A 159 8.70 -78.86 -33.81
N ILE A 160 9.71 -78.10 -33.35
CA ILE A 160 11.10 -78.24 -33.80
C ILE A 160 11.64 -79.64 -33.48
N ALA A 161 11.42 -80.13 -32.26
CA ALA A 161 11.86 -81.47 -31.85
C ALA A 161 11.25 -82.57 -32.73
N LEU A 162 9.96 -82.53 -33.01
CA LEU A 162 9.29 -83.49 -33.89
C LEU A 162 9.82 -83.43 -35.32
N LYS A 163 10.06 -82.23 -35.86
CA LYS A 163 10.67 -82.07 -37.19
C LYS A 163 12.09 -82.66 -37.27
N ILE A 164 12.89 -82.51 -36.21
CA ILE A 164 14.22 -83.13 -36.12
C ILE A 164 14.09 -84.66 -36.07
N GLN A 165 13.11 -85.19 -35.34
CA GLN A 165 12.86 -86.64 -35.28
C GLN A 165 12.47 -87.21 -36.65
N ILE A 166 11.56 -86.56 -37.39
CA ILE A 166 11.21 -86.95 -38.77
C ILE A 166 12.48 -87.04 -39.62
N LYS A 167 13.29 -85.98 -39.64
CA LYS A 167 14.53 -85.94 -40.42
C LYS A 167 15.52 -87.06 -40.02
N ASN A 168 15.63 -87.35 -38.73
CA ASN A 168 16.49 -88.45 -38.25
C ASN A 168 15.97 -89.82 -38.69
N HIS A 169 14.65 -90.01 -38.70
CA HIS A 169 14.01 -91.24 -39.17
C HIS A 169 14.22 -91.42 -40.69
N GLU A 170 13.98 -90.37 -41.48
CA GLU A 170 14.24 -90.34 -42.93
C GLU A 170 15.70 -90.72 -43.23
N ASN A 171 16.68 -90.08 -42.57
CA ASN A 171 18.11 -90.38 -42.75
C ASN A 171 18.45 -91.85 -42.42
N LYS A 172 17.82 -92.42 -41.38
CA LYS A 172 18.06 -93.81 -40.97
C LYS A 172 17.49 -94.80 -41.99
N ILE A 173 16.31 -94.52 -42.51
CA ILE A 173 15.68 -95.31 -43.57
C ILE A 173 16.53 -95.26 -44.84
N ASP A 174 16.99 -94.08 -45.24
CA ASP A 174 17.87 -93.91 -46.40
C ASP A 174 19.22 -94.64 -46.23
N SER A 175 19.76 -94.67 -45.01
CA SER A 175 21.00 -95.41 -44.72
C SER A 175 20.79 -96.92 -44.84
N LEU A 176 19.68 -97.46 -44.27
CA LEU A 176 19.32 -98.88 -44.37
C LEU A 176 19.13 -99.33 -45.83
N ARG A 177 18.50 -98.49 -46.66
CA ARG A 177 18.34 -98.77 -48.10
C ARG A 177 19.67 -98.86 -48.83
N LYS A 178 20.57 -97.90 -48.60
CA LYS A 178 21.91 -97.88 -49.19
C LYS A 178 22.73 -99.11 -48.81
N GLU A 179 22.63 -99.57 -47.56
CA GLU A 179 23.28 -100.81 -47.11
C GLU A 179 22.74 -102.04 -47.87
N GLY A 180 21.41 -102.14 -48.03
CA GLY A 180 20.75 -103.22 -48.78
C GLY A 180 21.16 -103.30 -50.25
N ASP A 181 21.31 -102.16 -50.92
CA ASP A 181 21.70 -102.06 -52.33
C ASP A 181 23.18 -102.38 -52.61
N SER A 182 24.04 -102.23 -51.61
CA SER A 182 25.50 -102.32 -51.75
C SER A 182 26.07 -103.76 -51.76
N THR A 183 25.24 -104.78 -51.55
CA THR A 183 25.70 -106.17 -51.34
C THR A 183 25.40 -107.08 -52.54
N SER A 184 26.38 -107.87 -53.01
CA SER A 184 26.19 -108.83 -54.11
C SER A 184 25.39 -110.06 -53.66
N LEU A 185 24.06 -109.95 -53.69
CA LEU A 185 23.14 -110.95 -53.14
C LEU A 185 22.48 -111.82 -54.22
N SER A 186 22.10 -113.05 -53.85
CA SER A 186 21.37 -113.98 -54.73
C SER A 186 19.96 -113.46 -55.06
N LEU A 187 19.38 -113.94 -56.17
CA LEU A 187 18.06 -113.51 -56.66
C LEU A 187 16.94 -113.67 -55.61
N SER A 188 16.96 -114.73 -54.81
CA SER A 188 16.00 -114.96 -53.73
C SER A 188 16.16 -113.97 -52.58
N VAL A 189 17.39 -113.58 -52.25
CA VAL A 189 17.66 -112.58 -51.21
C VAL A 189 17.30 -111.16 -51.66
N LYS A 190 17.51 -110.84 -52.95
CA LYS A 190 17.05 -109.56 -53.53
C LYS A 190 15.53 -109.41 -53.48
N SER A 191 14.77 -110.46 -53.78
CA SER A 191 13.31 -110.45 -53.66
C SER A 191 12.86 -110.22 -52.21
N LEU A 192 13.56 -110.83 -51.24
CA LEU A 192 13.26 -110.65 -49.81
C LEU A 192 13.55 -109.21 -49.35
N ILE A 193 14.69 -108.63 -49.75
CA ILE A 193 15.04 -107.24 -49.45
C ILE A 193 13.99 -106.28 -50.03
N SER A 194 13.54 -106.49 -51.27
CA SER A 194 12.47 -105.68 -51.87
C SER A 194 11.16 -105.71 -51.06
N HIS A 195 10.79 -106.88 -50.51
CA HIS A 195 9.65 -106.98 -49.60
C HIS A 195 9.88 -106.21 -48.28
N TYR A 196 11.08 -106.27 -47.71
CA TYR A 196 11.44 -105.48 -46.53
C TYR A 196 11.46 -103.99 -46.82
N ASP A 197 11.98 -103.54 -47.96
CA ASP A 197 11.99 -102.13 -48.36
C ASP A 197 10.58 -101.57 -48.54
N LYS A 198 9.67 -102.39 -49.08
CA LYS A 198 8.25 -102.05 -49.18
C LYS A 198 7.63 -101.89 -47.79
N ALA A 199 7.87 -102.85 -46.88
CA ALA A 199 7.38 -102.76 -45.51
C ALA A 199 7.99 -101.55 -44.75
N LEU A 200 9.27 -101.24 -44.96
CA LEU A 200 9.95 -100.07 -44.42
C LEU A 200 9.34 -98.77 -44.96
N GLN A 201 9.02 -98.71 -46.25
CA GLN A 201 8.34 -97.55 -46.84
C GLN A 201 6.94 -97.37 -46.26
N ASP A 202 6.17 -98.46 -46.11
CA ASP A 202 4.82 -98.41 -45.56
C ASP A 202 4.84 -97.93 -44.09
N ILE A 203 5.77 -98.45 -43.28
CA ILE A 203 5.98 -98.00 -41.88
C ILE A 203 6.45 -96.55 -41.84
N SER A 204 7.35 -96.13 -42.74
CA SER A 204 7.78 -94.73 -42.85
C SER A 204 6.62 -93.79 -43.13
N ASN A 205 5.77 -94.16 -44.08
CA ASN A 205 4.61 -93.37 -44.46
C ASN A 205 3.62 -93.25 -43.30
N GLU A 206 3.38 -94.33 -42.54
CA GLU A 206 2.53 -94.30 -41.36
C GLU A 206 3.13 -93.43 -40.24
N ALA A 207 4.43 -93.55 -39.97
CA ALA A 207 5.13 -92.71 -39.00
C ALA A 207 5.10 -91.22 -39.38
N ASP A 208 5.32 -90.90 -40.65
CA ASP A 208 5.24 -89.52 -41.16
C ASP A 208 3.84 -88.94 -41.03
N LEU A 209 2.80 -89.74 -41.29
CA LEU A 209 1.40 -89.33 -41.08
C LEU A 209 1.13 -89.02 -39.61
N VAL A 210 1.60 -89.86 -38.69
CA VAL A 210 1.45 -89.64 -37.24
C VAL A 210 2.16 -88.35 -36.81
N TYR A 211 3.42 -88.15 -37.20
CA TYR A 211 4.17 -86.95 -36.83
C TYR A 211 3.59 -85.67 -37.47
N LYS A 212 3.14 -85.72 -38.73
CA LYS A 212 2.48 -84.59 -39.37
C LYS A 212 1.21 -84.18 -38.63
N ARG A 213 0.39 -85.15 -38.21
CA ARG A 213 -0.82 -84.89 -37.42
C ARG A 213 -0.49 -84.23 -36.08
N GLN A 214 0.51 -84.74 -35.36
CA GLN A 214 0.96 -84.14 -34.10
C GLN A 214 1.49 -82.72 -34.28
N ILE A 215 2.24 -82.47 -35.35
CA ILE A 215 2.74 -81.14 -35.70
C ILE A 215 1.57 -80.19 -36.02
N GLU A 216 0.57 -80.64 -36.78
CA GLU A 216 -0.63 -79.86 -37.11
C GLU A 216 -1.43 -79.47 -35.86
N GLU A 217 -1.63 -80.39 -34.92
CA GLU A 217 -2.28 -80.12 -33.64
C GLU A 217 -1.51 -79.07 -32.83
N LEU A 218 -0.19 -79.23 -32.70
CA LEU A 218 0.66 -78.25 -32.01
C LEU A 218 0.67 -76.88 -32.71
N PHE A 219 0.59 -76.84 -34.04
CA PHE A 219 0.46 -75.58 -34.79
C PHE A 219 -0.88 -74.88 -34.51
N LEU A 220 -1.97 -75.64 -34.38
CA LEU A 220 -3.27 -75.09 -34.01
C LEU A 220 -3.21 -74.46 -32.62
N ASP A 221 -2.64 -75.16 -31.65
CA ASP A 221 -2.46 -74.68 -30.27
C ASP A 221 -1.56 -73.44 -30.21
N LEU A 222 -0.46 -73.43 -30.95
CA LEU A 222 0.44 -72.27 -31.06
C LEU A 222 -0.31 -71.06 -31.63
N LYS A 223 -1.10 -71.23 -32.70
CA LYS A 223 -1.87 -70.15 -33.31
C LYS A 223 -2.94 -69.59 -32.37
N GLN A 224 -3.60 -70.46 -31.60
CA GLN A 224 -4.55 -70.02 -30.57
C GLN A 224 -3.84 -69.18 -29.49
N GLN A 225 -2.65 -69.60 -29.07
CA GLN A 225 -1.86 -68.91 -28.08
C GLN A 225 -1.36 -67.54 -28.57
N GLN A 226 -0.89 -67.46 -29.82
CA GLN A 226 -0.51 -66.20 -30.48
C GLN A 226 -1.68 -65.21 -30.59
N THR A 227 -2.89 -65.72 -30.81
CA THR A 227 -4.11 -64.89 -30.81
C THR A 227 -4.38 -64.33 -29.42
N LYS A 228 -4.27 -65.16 -28.36
CA LYS A 228 -4.39 -64.70 -26.97
C LYS A 228 -3.33 -63.67 -26.62
N HIS A 229 -2.08 -63.88 -27.02
CA HIS A 229 -0.97 -62.95 -26.81
C HIS A 229 -1.27 -61.57 -27.42
N LYS A 230 -1.70 -61.56 -28.69
CA LYS A 230 -2.10 -60.32 -29.38
C LYS A 230 -3.22 -59.59 -28.64
N ASN A 231 -4.29 -60.30 -28.27
CA ASN A 231 -5.44 -59.71 -27.58
C ASN A 231 -5.04 -59.14 -26.19
N ALA A 232 -4.22 -59.87 -25.43
CA ALA A 232 -3.72 -59.41 -24.14
C ALA A 232 -2.82 -58.16 -24.29
N TYR A 233 -1.99 -58.12 -25.33
CA TYR A 233 -1.15 -56.96 -25.62
C TYR A 233 -1.98 -55.72 -26.01
N GLU A 234 -3.01 -55.89 -26.83
CA GLU A 234 -3.95 -54.81 -27.18
C GLU A 234 -4.69 -54.28 -25.94
N TYR A 235 -5.15 -55.19 -25.07
CA TYR A 235 -5.80 -54.80 -23.81
C TYR A 235 -4.86 -54.03 -22.89
N LYS A 236 -3.60 -54.47 -22.74
CA LYS A 236 -2.56 -53.73 -22.01
C LYS A 236 -2.35 -52.31 -22.53
N ASN A 237 -2.36 -52.12 -23.85
CA ASN A 237 -2.20 -50.79 -24.45
C ASN A 237 -3.40 -49.89 -24.16
N LYS A 238 -4.63 -50.44 -24.17
CA LYS A 238 -5.83 -49.69 -23.75
C LYS A 238 -5.72 -49.20 -22.31
N LEU A 239 -5.36 -50.09 -21.37
CA LEU A 239 -5.16 -49.74 -19.97
C LEU A 239 -4.09 -48.66 -19.78
N LYS A 240 -2.98 -48.74 -20.53
CA LYS A 240 -1.92 -47.71 -20.49
C LYS A 240 -2.41 -46.35 -20.97
N ASN A 241 -3.21 -46.31 -22.04
CA ASN A 241 -3.77 -45.06 -22.56
C ASN A 241 -4.74 -44.44 -21.55
N GLU A 242 -5.65 -45.24 -20.99
CA GLU A 242 -6.59 -44.77 -19.95
C GLU A 242 -5.85 -44.24 -18.71
N LYS A 243 -4.81 -44.95 -18.26
CA LYS A 243 -3.94 -44.49 -17.19
C LYS A 243 -3.28 -43.14 -17.52
N TYR A 244 -2.80 -42.95 -18.75
CA TYR A 244 -2.18 -41.70 -19.18
C TYR A 244 -3.16 -40.52 -19.17
N GLU A 245 -4.39 -40.73 -19.66
CA GLU A 245 -5.46 -39.73 -19.58
C GLU A 245 -5.76 -39.35 -18.13
N MET A 246 -5.84 -40.33 -17.22
CA MET A 246 -6.06 -40.08 -15.79
C MET A 246 -4.91 -39.28 -15.15
N ILE A 247 -3.65 -39.55 -15.53
CA ILE A 247 -2.50 -38.75 -15.07
C ILE A 247 -2.63 -37.29 -15.54
N ASN A 248 -3.08 -37.05 -16.78
CA ASN A 248 -3.25 -35.69 -17.29
C ASN A 248 -4.37 -34.95 -16.56
N THR A 249 -5.49 -35.62 -16.30
CA THR A 249 -6.57 -35.08 -15.48
C THR A 249 -6.09 -34.74 -14.07
N LEU A 250 -5.29 -35.62 -13.44
CA LEU A 250 -4.71 -35.37 -12.12
C LEU A 250 -3.81 -34.12 -12.12
N LYS A 251 -2.97 -33.94 -13.13
CA LYS A 251 -2.13 -32.74 -13.27
C LYS A 251 -2.96 -31.46 -13.36
N LEU A 252 -4.07 -31.49 -14.10
CA LEU A 252 -4.98 -30.34 -14.21
C LEU A 252 -5.62 -30.03 -12.85
N LEU A 253 -6.05 -31.06 -12.11
CA LEU A 253 -6.60 -30.90 -10.76
C LEU A 253 -5.55 -30.40 -9.76
N ASP A 254 -4.28 -30.78 -9.89
CA ASP A 254 -3.20 -30.26 -9.04
C ASP A 254 -2.97 -28.75 -9.24
N VAL A 255 -3.10 -28.26 -10.47
CA VAL A 255 -3.06 -26.80 -10.75
C VAL A 255 -4.24 -26.09 -10.10
N LYS A 256 -5.44 -26.68 -10.17
CA LYS A 256 -6.62 -26.16 -9.48
C LYS A 256 -6.45 -26.20 -7.96
N TYR A 257 -5.80 -27.21 -7.41
CA TYR A 257 -5.49 -27.31 -5.98
C TYR A 257 -4.57 -26.18 -5.51
N LYS A 258 -3.50 -25.87 -6.25
CA LYS A 258 -2.66 -24.69 -5.97
C LYS A 258 -3.45 -23.39 -6.06
N THR A 259 -4.35 -23.29 -7.04
CA THR A 259 -5.25 -22.13 -7.18
C THR A 259 -6.19 -21.98 -5.99
N LEU A 260 -6.76 -23.08 -5.49
CA LEU A 260 -7.58 -23.11 -4.27
C LEU A 260 -6.77 -22.60 -3.07
N GLN A 261 -5.55 -23.08 -2.87
CA GLN A 261 -4.68 -22.62 -1.78
C GLN A 261 -4.45 -21.10 -1.87
N ASN A 262 -4.13 -20.57 -3.06
CA ASN A 262 -3.93 -19.13 -3.24
C ASN A 262 -5.20 -18.33 -2.91
N LYS A 263 -6.38 -18.80 -3.35
CA LYS A 263 -7.65 -18.15 -3.01
C LYS A 263 -7.97 -18.21 -1.52
N GLN A 264 -7.64 -19.31 -0.83
CA GLN A 264 -7.79 -19.40 0.63
C GLN A 264 -6.90 -18.38 1.36
N HIS A 265 -5.66 -18.17 0.91
CA HIS A 265 -4.80 -17.12 1.47
C HIS A 265 -5.37 -15.73 1.24
N GLN A 266 -5.86 -15.44 0.03
CA GLN A 266 -6.53 -14.17 -0.28
C GLN A 266 -7.74 -13.93 0.62
N LEU A 267 -8.51 -14.99 0.95
CA LEU A 267 -9.66 -14.89 1.84
C LEU A 267 -9.25 -14.48 3.25
N LEU A 268 -8.17 -15.07 3.77
CA LEU A 268 -7.61 -14.71 5.08
C LEU A 268 -7.11 -13.27 5.10
N ASP A 269 -6.53 -12.78 4.01
CA ASP A 269 -6.08 -11.38 3.93
C ASP A 269 -7.26 -10.40 3.91
N ILE A 270 -8.33 -10.72 3.18
CA ILE A 270 -9.58 -9.95 3.19
C ILE A 270 -10.17 -9.90 4.61
N GLU A 271 -10.16 -11.03 5.34
CA GLU A 271 -10.65 -11.07 6.73
C GLU A 271 -9.82 -10.17 7.66
N LYS A 272 -8.48 -10.22 7.55
CA LYS A 272 -7.60 -9.35 8.33
C LYS A 272 -7.83 -7.88 8.03
N ILE A 273 -7.91 -7.51 6.75
CA ILE A 273 -8.18 -6.11 6.34
C ILE A 273 -9.56 -5.68 6.85
N GLY A 274 -10.56 -6.56 6.75
CA GLY A 274 -11.90 -6.32 7.28
C GLY A 274 -11.91 -6.06 8.79
N GLN A 275 -11.16 -6.84 9.57
CA GLN A 275 -11.00 -6.64 11.02
C GLN A 275 -10.35 -5.29 11.33
N VAL A 276 -9.23 -4.96 10.67
CA VAL A 276 -8.56 -3.66 10.85
C VAL A 276 -9.48 -2.50 10.49
N ASN A 277 -10.27 -2.62 9.43
CA ASN A 277 -11.23 -1.58 9.04
C ASN A 277 -12.37 -1.44 10.06
N ASN A 278 -12.87 -2.53 10.63
CA ASN A 278 -13.85 -2.50 11.72
C ASN A 278 -13.27 -1.80 12.96
N GLU A 279 -12.04 -2.13 13.35
CA GLU A 279 -11.37 -1.49 14.50
C GLU A 279 -11.17 0.00 14.27
N LYS A 280 -10.76 0.41 13.06
CA LYS A 280 -10.63 1.82 12.69
C LYS A 280 -11.98 2.54 12.75
N LEU A 281 -13.04 1.95 12.20
CA LEU A 281 -14.39 2.53 12.27
C LEU A 281 -14.87 2.69 13.71
N ALA A 282 -14.62 1.71 14.59
CA ALA A 282 -15.00 1.78 15.99
C ALA A 282 -14.27 2.89 16.77
N LYS A 283 -13.07 3.28 16.33
CA LYS A 283 -12.27 4.37 16.92
C LYS A 283 -12.69 5.75 16.43
N ILE A 284 -13.35 5.86 15.26
CA ILE A 284 -13.82 7.14 14.74
C ILE A 284 -15.05 7.56 15.55
N LYS A 285 -14.86 8.58 16.40
CA LYS A 285 -15.94 9.28 17.11
C LYS A 285 -16.27 10.58 16.37
N ASP A 286 -17.44 11.15 16.66
CA ASP A 286 -17.83 12.49 16.24
C ASP A 286 -17.73 12.71 14.72
N THR A 287 -18.71 12.18 13.98
CA THR A 287 -18.80 12.28 12.52
C THR A 287 -19.92 13.21 12.05
N ASN A 288 -20.51 13.99 12.95
CA ASN A 288 -21.59 14.93 12.65
C ASN A 288 -21.04 16.22 12.01
N TYR A 289 -20.36 16.05 10.88
CA TYR A 289 -19.88 17.17 10.07
C TYR A 289 -21.06 17.80 9.34
N ASP A 290 -21.19 19.12 9.49
CA ASP A 290 -22.19 19.92 8.77
C ASP A 290 -21.45 20.90 7.85
N GLU A 291 -21.54 20.63 6.55
CA GLU A 291 -20.90 21.44 5.52
C GLU A 291 -21.47 22.86 5.44
N ILE A 292 -22.78 23.03 5.70
CA ILE A 292 -23.44 24.33 5.67
C ILE A 292 -22.95 25.16 6.85
N LEU A 293 -22.90 24.56 8.04
CA LEU A 293 -22.36 25.21 9.24
C LEU A 293 -20.88 25.58 9.08
N TYR A 294 -20.06 24.66 8.57
CA TYR A 294 -18.63 24.93 8.34
C TYR A 294 -18.40 26.10 7.39
N ASN A 295 -19.13 26.14 6.26
CA ASN A 295 -19.05 27.24 5.30
C ASN A 295 -19.55 28.56 5.90
N SER A 296 -20.61 28.52 6.71
CA SER A 296 -21.11 29.70 7.42
C SER A 296 -20.09 30.25 8.42
N LEU A 297 -19.44 29.38 9.21
CA LEU A 297 -18.37 29.77 10.13
C LEU A 297 -17.16 30.36 9.37
N LEU A 298 -16.79 29.79 8.22
CA LEU A 298 -15.70 30.33 7.40
C LEU A 298 -15.97 31.76 6.91
N GLU A 299 -17.20 32.05 6.47
CA GLU A 299 -17.58 33.41 6.05
C GLU A 299 -17.64 34.39 7.22
N GLN A 300 -18.16 33.95 8.37
CA GLN A 300 -18.13 34.74 9.61
C GLN A 300 -16.70 35.03 10.05
N HIS A 301 -15.79 34.05 9.98
CA HIS A 301 -14.37 34.22 10.28
C HIS A 301 -13.73 35.30 9.41
N LYS A 302 -13.94 35.24 8.09
CA LYS A 302 -13.40 36.24 7.16
C LYS A 302 -13.87 37.65 7.50
N THR A 303 -15.14 37.78 7.87
CA THR A 303 -15.75 39.06 8.20
C THR A 303 -15.20 39.60 9.53
N ILE A 304 -15.26 38.80 10.59
CA ILE A 304 -14.84 39.19 11.95
C ILE A 304 -13.32 39.42 12.02
N LYS A 305 -12.52 38.73 11.21
CA LYS A 305 -11.06 38.93 11.16
C LYS A 305 -10.69 40.40 10.88
N LEU A 306 -11.38 41.06 9.97
CA LEU A 306 -11.13 42.47 9.64
C LEU A 306 -11.47 43.40 10.81
N GLU A 307 -12.51 43.06 11.58
CA GLU A 307 -12.90 43.81 12.77
C GLU A 307 -11.92 43.56 13.92
N TYR A 308 -11.49 42.31 14.10
CA TYR A 308 -10.49 41.91 15.08
C TYR A 308 -9.14 42.63 14.85
N GLU A 309 -8.68 42.72 13.59
CA GLU A 309 -7.47 43.46 13.23
C GLU A 309 -7.57 44.95 13.61
N LYS A 310 -8.73 45.57 13.39
CA LYS A 310 -8.99 46.97 13.83
C LYS A 310 -8.98 47.11 15.35
N ILE A 311 -9.54 46.14 16.08
CA ILE A 311 -9.55 46.15 17.54
C ILE A 311 -8.13 46.00 18.12
N LEU A 312 -7.28 45.19 17.49
CA LEU A 312 -5.86 45.09 17.85
C LEU A 312 -5.12 46.42 17.63
N GLU A 313 -5.39 47.11 16.54
CA GLU A 313 -4.80 48.43 16.27
C GLU A 313 -5.25 49.48 17.30
N LEU A 314 -6.55 49.51 17.62
CA LEU A 314 -7.10 50.38 18.67
C LEU A 314 -6.46 50.09 20.03
N GLU A 315 -6.34 48.82 20.42
CA GLU A 315 -5.68 48.41 21.67
C GLU A 315 -4.26 48.95 21.77
N LYS A 316 -3.48 48.80 20.70
CA LYS A 316 -2.10 49.30 20.63
C LYS A 316 -2.05 50.82 20.76
N ASN A 317 -2.96 51.55 20.13
CA ASN A 317 -3.00 53.01 20.20
C ASN A 317 -3.37 53.51 21.61
N ILE A 318 -4.33 52.86 22.27
CA ILE A 318 -4.80 53.21 23.62
C ILE A 318 -3.71 52.99 24.68
N GLN A 319 -2.78 52.05 24.46
CA GLN A 319 -1.62 51.87 25.36
C GLN A 319 -0.73 53.11 25.47
N ASN A 320 -0.80 54.05 24.52
CA ASN A 320 -0.04 55.30 24.57
C ASN A 320 -0.69 56.40 25.43
N ILE A 321 -1.94 56.25 25.85
CA ILE A 321 -2.65 57.26 26.66
C ILE A 321 -1.86 57.69 27.91
N PRO A 322 -1.31 56.77 28.73
CA PRO A 322 -0.54 57.14 29.91
C PRO A 322 0.71 57.97 29.57
N ILE A 323 1.37 57.65 28.44
CA ILE A 323 2.57 58.35 27.97
C ILE A 323 2.22 59.78 27.61
N ILE A 324 1.23 59.98 26.74
CA ILE A 324 0.79 61.32 26.31
C ILE A 324 0.28 62.14 27.48
N LYS A 325 -0.45 61.53 28.42
CA LYS A 325 -0.91 62.21 29.64
C LYS A 325 0.25 62.72 30.50
N SER A 326 1.32 61.92 30.62
CA SER A 326 2.52 62.32 31.36
C SER A 326 3.29 63.45 30.66
N GLU A 327 3.41 63.40 29.33
CA GLU A 327 4.01 64.46 28.52
C GLU A 327 3.22 65.77 28.64
N LEU A 328 1.90 65.70 28.56
CA LEU A 328 1.02 66.87 28.67
C LEU A 328 1.10 67.53 30.05
N THR A 329 1.17 66.73 31.12
CA THR A 329 1.34 67.24 32.49
C THR A 329 2.70 67.96 32.64
N PHE A 330 3.76 67.38 32.08
CA PHE A 330 5.08 68.01 32.07
C PHE A 330 5.11 69.33 31.29
N LEU A 331 4.44 69.39 30.13
CA LEU A 331 4.35 70.62 29.32
C LEU A 331 3.56 71.71 30.05
N GLN A 332 2.45 71.36 30.72
CA GLN A 332 1.66 72.28 31.55
C GLN A 332 2.46 72.82 32.75
N ASP A 333 3.19 71.96 33.46
CA ASP A 333 4.07 72.39 34.55
C ASP A 333 5.19 73.32 34.05
N SER A 334 5.69 73.07 32.83
CA SER A 334 6.69 73.92 32.18
C SER A 334 6.11 75.26 31.74
N GLU A 335 4.86 75.29 31.28
CA GLU A 335 4.15 76.52 30.91
C GLU A 335 3.98 77.44 32.10
N VAL A 336 3.57 76.90 33.25
CA VAL A 336 3.46 77.64 34.51
C VAL A 336 4.82 78.26 34.88
N LYS A 337 5.90 77.46 34.83
CA LYS A 337 7.26 77.95 35.11
C LYS A 337 7.70 79.06 34.15
N TYR A 338 7.47 78.91 32.85
CA TYR A 338 7.84 79.94 31.87
C TYR A 338 6.99 81.21 32.04
N THR A 339 5.73 81.08 32.44
CA THR A 339 4.84 82.22 32.73
C THR A 339 5.30 82.98 33.97
N GLU A 340 5.67 82.27 35.04
CA GLU A 340 6.26 82.87 36.24
C GLU A 340 7.58 83.60 35.92
N GLN A 341 8.44 83.00 35.09
CA GLN A 341 9.68 83.63 34.61
C GLN A 341 9.41 84.89 33.78
N LYS A 342 8.43 84.83 32.87
CA LYS A 342 7.99 85.98 32.06
C LYS A 342 7.54 87.13 32.96
N ILE A 343 6.65 86.86 33.92
CA ILE A 343 6.14 87.85 34.88
C ILE A 343 7.29 88.46 35.70
N SER A 344 8.23 87.63 36.16
CA SER A 344 9.41 88.08 36.91
C SER A 344 10.29 89.04 36.09
N ILE A 345 10.60 88.69 34.84
CA ILE A 345 11.43 89.51 33.94
C ILE A 345 10.70 90.79 33.53
N SER A 346 9.40 90.72 33.23
CA SER A 346 8.57 91.90 32.96
C SER A 346 8.54 92.86 34.14
N HIS A 347 8.40 92.37 35.37
CA HIS A 347 8.47 93.21 36.57
C HIS A 347 9.85 93.86 36.79
N GLN A 348 10.94 93.17 36.42
CA GLN A 348 12.29 93.74 36.47
C GLN A 348 12.49 94.83 35.41
N LEU A 349 11.93 94.66 34.20
CA LEU A 349 11.93 95.67 33.14
C LEU A 349 11.10 96.92 33.53
N ASP A 350 9.93 96.74 34.16
CA ASP A 350 9.09 97.84 34.64
C ASP A 350 9.72 98.63 35.79
N LYS A 351 10.49 97.97 36.67
CA LYS A 351 11.28 98.64 37.72
C LYS A 351 12.44 99.46 37.15
N ASN A 352 13.05 98.99 36.06
CA ASN A 352 14.15 99.69 35.40
C ASN A 352 13.68 100.85 34.48
N ASN A 353 12.40 100.91 34.10
CA ASN A 353 11.78 102.02 33.35
C ASN A 353 11.25 103.16 34.25
N LYS A 354 11.24 103.00 35.58
CA LYS A 354 10.76 104.00 36.57
C LYS A 354 11.87 104.75 37.31
N LEU A 355 13.12 104.62 36.85
CA LEU A 355 14.29 105.42 37.24
C LEU A 355 14.72 106.25 36.03
#